data_AF-A0A3B7DCW2-F1
#
_entry.id   AF-A0A3B7DCW2-F1
#
_cell.length_a   1.000
_cell.length_b   1.000
_cell.length_c   1.000
_cell.angle_alpha   90.00
_cell.angle_beta   90.00
_cell.angle_gamma   90.00
#
_symmetry.space_group_name_H-M   'P 1'
#
loop_
_entity.id
_entity.type
_entity.pdbx_description
1 polymer ?
#
loop_
_entity_poly.entity_id
_entity_poly.type
_entity_poly.pdbx_seq_one_letter_code
_entity_poly.pdbx_strand_id
1 'polypeptide(L)'
;MLLAHAVTLAEARSYIAALADEAATFDGSVEYEHALLYLDLIHGDDIPALDTSGLADNRAILHAIAVSAVKELTDHGVDKLQIELLLDMLAVAQDRDDPCADISEF
;
A
#
# COMPACT_ATOMS: atom_id res chain seq x y z
N MET A 1 -16.78 8.19 -8.62
CA MET A 1 -16.46 6.79 -8.26
C MET A 1 -17.71 5.97 -7.83
N LEU A 2 -17.76 4.64 -8.05
CA LEU A 2 -18.81 3.73 -7.50
C LEU A 2 -18.50 3.33 -6.05
N LEU A 3 -19.51 2.96 -5.25
CA LEU A 3 -19.31 2.60 -3.83
C LEU A 3 -18.33 1.43 -3.65
N ALA A 4 -18.44 0.37 -4.46
CA ALA A 4 -17.54 -0.78 -4.36
C ALA A 4 -16.08 -0.37 -4.62
N HIS A 5 -15.82 0.44 -5.66
CA HIS A 5 -14.50 1.00 -5.93
C HIS A 5 -14.00 1.85 -4.74
N ALA A 6 -14.86 2.70 -4.19
CA ALA A 6 -14.49 3.57 -3.05
C ALA A 6 -14.10 2.77 -1.81
N VAL A 7 -14.76 1.64 -1.56
CA VAL A 7 -14.44 0.74 -0.45
C VAL A 7 -13.08 0.08 -0.69
N THR A 8 -12.86 -0.51 -1.86
CA THR A 8 -11.59 -1.15 -2.22
C THR A 8 -10.41 -0.15 -2.18
N LEU A 9 -10.64 1.08 -2.65
CA LEU A 9 -9.65 2.14 -2.58
C LEU A 9 -9.37 2.58 -1.14
N ALA A 10 -10.41 2.77 -0.32
CA ALA A 10 -10.23 3.09 1.09
C ALA A 10 -9.44 1.99 1.81
N GLU A 11 -9.74 0.73 1.51
CA GLU A 11 -9.03 -0.43 2.06
C GLU A 11 -7.55 -0.41 1.67
N ALA A 12 -7.23 -0.33 0.38
CA ALA A 12 -5.87 -0.26 -0.12
C ALA A 12 -5.08 0.89 0.54
N ARG A 13 -5.67 2.10 0.58
CA ARG A 13 -5.04 3.27 1.22
C ARG A 13 -4.77 3.05 2.70
N SER A 14 -5.73 2.48 3.42
CA SER A 14 -5.64 2.29 4.87
C SER A 14 -4.56 1.29 5.24
N TYR A 15 -4.46 0.18 4.51
CA TYR A 15 -3.41 -0.81 4.75
C TYR A 15 -2.02 -0.29 4.36
N ILE A 16 -1.89 0.49 3.28
CA ILE A 16 -0.60 1.09 2.90
C ILE A 16 -0.18 2.16 3.93
N ALA A 17 -1.09 3.00 4.39
CA ALA A 17 -0.81 3.99 5.45
C ALA A 17 -0.38 3.31 6.75
N ALA A 18 -1.05 2.22 7.13
CA ALA A 18 -0.66 1.44 8.31
C ALA A 18 0.72 0.80 8.17
N LEU A 19 1.09 0.34 6.98
CA LEU A 19 2.45 -0.16 6.70
C LEU A 19 3.50 0.95 6.84
N ALA A 20 3.19 2.18 6.41
CA ALA A 20 4.08 3.32 6.60
C ALA A 20 4.27 3.67 8.08
N ASP A 21 3.18 3.68 8.86
CA ASP A 21 3.19 3.96 10.30
C ASP A 21 3.88 2.86 11.14
N GLU A 22 3.77 1.59 10.73
CA GLU A 22 4.30 0.42 11.43
C GLU A 22 5.61 -0.14 10.84
N ALA A 23 6.20 0.57 9.88
CA ALA A 23 7.46 0.20 9.27
C ALA A 23 8.56 0.00 10.33
N ALA A 24 9.32 -1.07 10.18
CA ALA A 24 10.48 -1.37 11.02
C ALA A 24 11.69 -0.47 10.67
N THR A 25 11.75 0.08 9.46
CA THR A 25 12.82 0.97 9.02
C THR A 25 12.27 2.30 8.51
N PHE A 26 13.08 3.36 8.60
CA PHE A 26 12.71 4.66 8.04
C PHE A 26 12.57 4.60 6.52
N ASP A 27 13.48 3.89 5.84
CA ASP A 27 13.43 3.73 4.39
C ASP A 27 12.18 2.96 3.95
N GLY A 28 11.80 1.90 4.68
CA GLY A 28 10.54 1.19 4.47
C GLY A 28 9.32 2.09 4.62
N SER A 29 9.28 2.90 5.69
CA SER A 29 8.21 3.89 5.92
C SER A 29 8.08 4.86 4.73
N VAL A 30 9.20 5.40 4.25
CA VAL A 30 9.23 6.33 3.11
C VAL A 30 8.73 5.68 1.82
N GLU A 31 9.13 4.44 1.54
CA GLU A 31 8.66 3.76 0.32
C GLU A 31 7.17 3.39 0.38
N TYR A 32 6.63 3.06 1.56
CA TYR A 32 5.18 2.90 1.72
C TYR A 32 4.43 4.23 1.51
N GLU A 33 4.96 5.36 2.00
CA GLU A 33 4.39 6.69 1.72
C GLU A 33 4.43 7.03 0.22
N HIS A 34 5.51 6.71 -0.48
CA HIS A 34 5.57 6.88 -1.94
C HIS A 34 4.51 6.04 -2.66
N ALA A 35 4.29 4.79 -2.23
CA ALA A 35 3.24 3.94 -2.78
C ALA A 35 1.84 4.54 -2.55
N LEU A 36 1.58 5.09 -1.35
CA LEU A 36 0.32 5.76 -1.03
C LEU A 36 0.11 7.02 -1.90
N LEU A 37 1.14 7.84 -2.06
CA LEU A 37 1.10 9.04 -2.91
C LEU A 37 0.85 8.69 -4.38
N TYR A 38 1.44 7.60 -4.88
CA TYR A 38 1.20 7.13 -6.24
C TYR A 38 -0.23 6.62 -6.41
N LEU A 39 -0.75 5.88 -5.43
CA LEU A 39 -2.15 5.45 -5.42
C LEU A 39 -3.10 6.65 -5.46
N ASP A 40 -2.84 7.68 -4.66
CA ASP A 40 -3.61 8.92 -4.64
C ASP A 40 -3.52 9.66 -5.98
N LEU A 41 -2.33 9.71 -6.60
CA LEU A 41 -2.12 10.32 -7.91
C LEU A 41 -2.97 9.65 -9.01
N ILE A 42 -3.11 8.32 -8.99
CA ILE A 42 -3.92 7.58 -9.97
C ILE A 42 -5.42 7.94 -9.84
N HIS A 43 -5.88 8.29 -8.64
CA HIS A 43 -7.31 8.54 -8.36
C HIS A 43 -7.68 10.04 -8.34
N GLY A 44 -6.70 10.95 -8.35
CA GLY A 44 -6.94 12.39 -8.42
C GLY A 44 -7.63 12.93 -7.17
N ASP A 45 -8.69 13.71 -7.33
CA ASP A 45 -9.41 14.33 -6.19
C ASP A 45 -10.46 13.39 -5.55
N ASP A 46 -10.77 12.24 -6.17
CA ASP A 46 -11.82 11.30 -5.76
C ASP A 46 -11.29 10.29 -4.71
N ILE A 47 -10.70 10.79 -3.62
CA ILE A 47 -10.00 9.99 -2.62
C ILE A 47 -10.84 9.78 -1.35
N PRO A 48 -11.22 8.53 -1.00
CA PRO A 48 -11.94 8.24 0.24
C PRO A 48 -11.01 8.33 1.45
N ALA A 49 -11.52 8.68 2.63
CA ALA A 49 -10.72 8.76 3.86
C ALA A 49 -10.13 7.39 4.27
N LEU A 50 -9.06 7.42 5.08
CA LEU A 50 -8.50 6.22 5.70
C LEU A 50 -9.48 5.65 6.74
N ASP A 51 -9.51 4.33 6.82
CA ASP A 51 -10.20 3.57 7.85
C ASP A 51 -9.18 2.78 8.67
N THR A 52 -8.87 3.29 9.86
CA THR A 52 -7.92 2.66 10.78
C THR A 52 -8.58 1.62 11.68
N SER A 53 -9.88 1.36 11.52
CA SER A 53 -10.61 0.45 12.39
C SER A 53 -10.39 -1.01 12.00
N GLY A 54 -9.99 -1.84 12.98
CA GLY A 54 -9.85 -3.29 12.77
C GLY A 54 -8.64 -3.72 11.94
N LEU A 55 -7.66 -2.83 11.74
CA LEU A 55 -6.38 -3.19 11.14
C LEU A 55 -5.63 -4.20 12.02
N ALA A 56 -4.88 -5.10 11.38
CA ALA A 56 -4.12 -6.13 12.08
C ALA A 56 -2.76 -5.59 12.57
N ASP A 57 -2.37 -5.87 13.81
CA ASP A 57 -1.06 -5.48 14.36
C ASP A 57 0.13 -6.27 13.77
N ASN A 58 -0.08 -7.00 12.67
CA ASN A 58 0.93 -7.85 12.04
C ASN A 58 1.23 -7.34 10.63
N ARG A 59 2.41 -6.78 10.44
CA ARG A 59 2.90 -6.22 9.18
C ARG A 59 2.81 -7.17 7.98
N ALA A 60 3.06 -8.47 8.16
CA ALA A 60 2.93 -9.45 7.07
C ALA A 60 1.47 -9.62 6.64
N ILE A 61 0.53 -9.53 7.59
CA ILE A 61 -0.91 -9.56 7.31
C ILE A 61 -1.33 -8.25 6.64
N LEU A 62 -0.91 -7.09 7.16
CA LEU A 62 -1.16 -5.78 6.54
C LEU A 62 -0.69 -5.76 5.08
N HIS A 63 0.52 -6.25 4.82
CA HIS A 63 1.09 -6.30 3.47
C HIS A 63 0.30 -7.22 2.54
N ALA A 64 -0.09 -8.41 3.01
CA ALA A 64 -0.90 -9.32 2.21
C ALA A 64 -2.26 -8.72 1.84
N ILE A 65 -2.90 -8.00 2.76
CA ILE A 65 -4.19 -7.35 2.51
C ILE A 65 -4.02 -6.14 1.59
N ALA A 66 -3.00 -5.29 1.80
CA ALA A 66 -2.68 -4.18 0.91
C ALA A 66 -2.50 -4.65 -0.54
N VAL A 67 -1.70 -5.71 -0.75
CA VAL A 67 -1.48 -6.30 -2.08
C VAL A 67 -2.77 -6.85 -2.69
N SER A 68 -3.63 -7.48 -1.87
CA SER A 68 -4.91 -7.99 -2.34
C SER A 68 -5.85 -6.87 -2.77
N ALA A 69 -6.00 -5.83 -1.94
CA ALA A 69 -6.86 -4.68 -2.22
C ALA A 69 -6.38 -3.91 -3.45
N VAL A 70 -5.06 -3.69 -3.59
CA VAL A 70 -4.47 -3.05 -4.78
C VAL A 70 -4.76 -3.86 -6.05
N LYS A 71 -4.69 -5.19 -5.99
CA LYS A 71 -5.04 -6.04 -7.14
C LYS A 71 -6.52 -5.93 -7.52
N GLU A 72 -7.40 -5.87 -6.53
CA GLU A 72 -8.85 -5.77 -6.76
C GLU A 72 -9.26 -4.46 -7.47
N LEU A 73 -8.45 -3.40 -7.38
CA LEU A 73 -8.69 -2.16 -8.13
C LEU A 73 -8.76 -2.36 -9.66
N THR A 74 -8.12 -3.41 -10.22
CA THR A 74 -8.28 -3.72 -11.66
C THR A 74 -9.72 -4.10 -12.01
N ASP A 75 -10.44 -4.72 -11.09
CA ASP A 75 -11.85 -5.10 -11.29
C ASP A 75 -12.78 -3.89 -11.27
N HIS A 76 -12.27 -2.75 -10.80
CA HIS A 76 -12.96 -1.47 -10.81
C HIS A 76 -12.51 -0.51 -11.93
N GLY A 77 -11.75 -1.02 -12.90
CA GLY A 77 -11.36 -0.29 -14.10
C GLY A 77 -10.12 0.58 -13.97
N VAL A 78 -9.33 0.39 -12.91
CA VAL A 78 -7.99 1.02 -12.80
C VAL A 78 -7.06 0.36 -13.82
N ASP A 79 -6.22 1.17 -14.46
CA ASP A 79 -5.28 0.69 -15.48
C ASP A 79 -4.32 -0.37 -14.91
N LYS A 80 -4.19 -1.49 -15.62
CA LYS A 80 -3.42 -2.64 -15.12
C LYS A 80 -1.93 -2.30 -14.97
N LEU A 81 -1.34 -1.51 -15.87
CA LEU A 81 0.07 -1.14 -15.76
C LEU A 81 0.29 -0.26 -14.52
N GLN A 82 -0.64 0.66 -14.21
CA GLN A 82 -0.58 1.44 -12.97
C GLN A 82 -0.63 0.54 -11.73
N ILE A 83 -1.47 -0.50 -11.73
CA ILE A 83 -1.55 -1.46 -10.62
C ILE A 83 -0.26 -2.29 -10.48
N GLU A 84 0.31 -2.81 -11.57
CA GLU A 84 1.57 -3.56 -11.51
C GLU A 84 2.72 -2.68 -10.97
N LEU A 85 2.80 -1.41 -11.39
CA LEU A 85 3.79 -0.48 -10.85
C LEU A 85 3.61 -0.23 -9.35
N LEU A 86 2.37 -0.10 -8.87
CA LEU A 86 2.10 0.06 -7.45
C LEU A 86 2.47 -1.21 -6.65
N LEU A 87 2.23 -2.39 -7.22
CA LEU A 87 2.64 -3.66 -6.61
C LEU A 87 4.17 -3.80 -6.53
N ASP A 88 4.89 -3.37 -7.57
CA ASP A 88 6.36 -3.31 -7.56
C ASP A 88 6.87 -2.33 -6.48
N MET A 89 6.21 -1.17 -6.32
CA MET A 89 6.55 -0.23 -5.25
C MET A 89 6.34 -0.83 -3.85
N LEU A 90 5.26 -1.58 -3.63
CA LEU A 90 5.03 -2.27 -2.37
C LEU A 90 6.07 -3.36 -2.10
N ALA A 91 6.51 -4.07 -3.13
CA ALA A 91 7.58 -5.06 -3.02
C ALA A 91 8.92 -4.40 -2.64
N VAL A 92 9.25 -3.26 -3.25
CA VAL A 92 10.43 -2.45 -2.88
C VAL A 92 10.33 -1.95 -1.44
N ALA A 93 9.16 -1.45 -1.03
CA ALA A 93 8.94 -0.99 0.34
C ALA A 93 9.14 -2.13 1.35
N GLN A 94 8.62 -3.33 1.05
CA GLN A 94 8.81 -4.51 1.89
C GLN A 94 10.28 -4.93 2.01
N ASP A 95 11.04 -4.86 0.93
CA ASP A 95 12.48 -5.17 0.92
C ASP A 95 13.27 -4.15 1.77
N ARG A 96 12.93 -2.87 1.65
CA ARG A 96 13.52 -1.78 2.45
C ARG A 96 13.12 -1.80 3.91
N ASP A 97 11.97 -2.40 4.21
CA ASP A 97 11.45 -2.56 5.56
C ASP A 97 11.97 -3.80 6.30
N ASP A 98 12.97 -4.49 5.75
CA ASP A 98 13.71 -5.52 6.47
C ASP A 98 14.90 -4.91 7.24
N PRO A 99 14.83 -4.81 8.58
CA PRO A 99 15.93 -4.27 9.39
C PRO A 99 17.20 -5.14 9.36
N CYS A 100 17.14 -6.37 8.83
CA CYS A 100 18.29 -7.24 8.65
C CYS A 100 18.95 -7.13 7.26
N ALA A 101 18.35 -6.44 6.29
CA ALA A 101 18.88 -6.32 4.94
C ALA A 101 20.26 -5.61 4.92
N ASP A 102 20.42 -4.56 5.73
CA ASP A 102 21.69 -3.81 5.85
C ASP A 102 22.86 -4.60 6.45
N ILE A 103 22.59 -5.74 7.11
CA ILE A 103 23.63 -6.53 7.80
C ILE A 103 24.28 -7.55 6.84
N SER A 104 23.69 -7.79 5.67
CA SER A 104 24.19 -8.79 4.71
C SER A 104 25.21 -8.25 3.69
N GLU A 105 25.49 -6.93 3.68
CA GLU A 105 26.46 -6.30 2.78
C GLU A 105 27.89 -6.18 3.36
N PHE A 106 28.18 -6.77 4.54
CA PHE A 106 29.50 -6.73 5.20
C PHE A 106 30.15 -8.10 5.41
#